data_AF-A0A8C7BWQ5-F1
#
_entry.id   AF-A0A8C7BWQ5-F1
#
_cell.length_a   1.000
_cell.length_b   1.000
_cell.length_c   1.000
_cell.angle_alpha   90.00
_cell.angle_beta   90.00
_cell.angle_gamma   90.00
#
_symmetry.space_group_name_H-M   'P 1'
#
loop_
_entity.id
_entity.type
_entity.pdbx_description
1 polymer ?
#
loop_
_entity_poly.entity_id
_entity_poly.type
_entity_poly.pdbx_seq_one_letter_code
_entity_poly.pdbx_strand_id
1 'polypeptide(L)'
;SGPKRKSTPRKPLATKAALENAPSTGQVKKPHHYRPGTGALCEIRHYQKSTELLICKLPFQRPEAPDPITGFLMASTRKGGKT
;
A
#
# COMPACT_ATOMS: atom_id res chain seq x y z
N SER A 1 15.83 5.10 -52.24
CA SER A 1 16.74 4.14 -51.58
C SER A 1 16.33 4.00 -50.11
N GLY A 2 15.56 2.96 -49.78
CA GLY A 2 15.10 2.73 -48.39
C GLY A 2 16.17 2.03 -47.52
N PRO A 3 16.17 2.20 -46.19
CA PRO A 3 17.19 1.60 -45.34
C PRO A 3 17.03 0.08 -45.23
N LYS A 4 18.09 -0.66 -45.56
CA LYS A 4 18.18 -2.12 -45.40
C LYS A 4 18.19 -2.51 -43.91
N ARG A 5 17.18 -3.25 -43.46
CA ARG A 5 17.14 -3.86 -42.12
C ARG A 5 18.14 -5.03 -42.08
N LYS A 6 19.10 -5.00 -41.14
CA LYS A 6 20.01 -6.13 -40.91
C LYS A 6 19.25 -7.21 -40.14
N SER A 7 18.98 -8.34 -40.80
CA SER A 7 18.45 -9.56 -40.19
C SER A 7 19.62 -10.40 -39.67
N THR A 8 19.65 -10.68 -38.37
CA THR A 8 20.62 -11.60 -37.77
C THR A 8 20.06 -13.03 -37.77
N PRO A 9 20.88 -14.07 -38.07
CA PRO A 9 20.43 -15.45 -38.03
C PRO A 9 20.06 -15.85 -36.60
N ARG A 10 18.78 -16.21 -36.38
CA ARG A 10 18.32 -16.79 -35.11
C ARG A 10 18.84 -18.23 -35.02
N LYS A 11 19.53 -18.58 -33.94
CA LYS A 11 19.87 -19.96 -33.58
C LYS A 11 18.73 -20.53 -32.70
N PRO A 12 17.96 -21.54 -33.12
CA PRO A 12 17.17 -22.32 -32.19
C PRO A 12 18.04 -23.50 -31.72
N LEU A 13 18.49 -23.44 -30.47
CA LEU A 13 19.07 -24.60 -29.78
C LEU A 13 18.11 -24.96 -28.66
N ALA A 14 17.19 -25.88 -28.97
CA ALA A 14 16.39 -26.55 -27.99
C ALA A 14 17.23 -27.68 -27.38
N THR A 15 17.56 -27.55 -26.11
CA THR A 15 17.98 -28.68 -25.27
C THR A 15 17.08 -28.67 -24.03
N LYS A 16 16.06 -29.53 -24.06
CA LYS A 16 15.35 -29.95 -22.85
C LYS A 16 16.27 -30.92 -22.10
N ALA A 17 16.75 -30.51 -20.93
CA ALA A 17 17.20 -31.43 -19.89
C ALA A 17 16.50 -31.02 -18.60
N ALA A 18 15.79 -31.98 -18.01
CA ALA A 18 15.01 -31.79 -16.81
C ALA A 18 15.91 -31.70 -15.57
N LEU A 19 15.41 -30.94 -14.59
CA LEU A 19 15.70 -31.04 -13.17
C LEU A 19 17.08 -30.57 -12.69
N GLU A 20 17.14 -29.29 -12.29
CA GLU A 20 17.79 -28.88 -11.04
C GLU A 20 17.08 -27.59 -10.54
N ASN A 21 16.06 -27.76 -9.70
CA ASN A 21 15.45 -26.68 -8.91
C ASN A 21 16.03 -26.71 -7.48
N ALA A 22 17.35 -26.85 -7.35
CA ALA A 22 18.01 -26.61 -6.08
C ALA A 22 18.12 -25.08 -5.89
N PRO A 23 17.61 -24.48 -4.81
CA PRO A 23 17.94 -23.09 -4.51
C PRO A 23 19.45 -23.01 -4.29
N SER A 24 20.17 -22.32 -5.17
CA SER A 24 21.61 -22.10 -5.03
C SER A 24 21.86 -21.34 -3.72
N THR A 25 22.18 -22.06 -2.65
CA THR A 25 22.60 -21.57 -1.34
C THR A 25 23.99 -20.96 -1.47
N GLY A 26 24.08 -19.78 -2.09
CA GLY A 26 25.40 -19.25 -2.42
C GLY A 26 25.44 -17.82 -2.94
N GLN A 27 24.48 -16.97 -2.57
CA GLN A 27 24.58 -15.50 -2.57
C GLN A 27 23.20 -14.93 -2.20
N VAL A 28 23.04 -14.48 -0.95
CA VAL A 28 21.91 -13.61 -0.61
C VAL A 28 22.08 -12.34 -1.44
N LYS A 29 21.27 -12.20 -2.49
CA LYS A 29 21.23 -10.96 -3.29
C LYS A 29 21.00 -9.82 -2.30
N LYS A 30 21.92 -8.86 -2.29
CA LYS A 30 21.79 -7.66 -1.47
C LYS A 30 20.39 -7.09 -1.69
N PRO A 31 19.69 -6.64 -0.62
CA PRO A 31 18.40 -5.99 -0.79
C PRO A 31 18.51 -4.90 -1.85
N HIS A 32 17.61 -4.95 -2.83
CA HIS A 32 17.60 -3.96 -3.90
C HIS A 32 17.22 -2.61 -3.31
N HIS A 33 18.17 -1.68 -3.28
CA HIS A 33 17.93 -0.32 -2.83
C HIS A 33 17.46 0.52 -4.01
N TYR A 34 16.26 1.08 -3.88
CA TYR A 34 15.75 2.02 -4.86
C TYR A 34 16.53 3.33 -4.80
N ARG A 35 16.59 4.03 -5.93
CA ARG A 35 17.19 5.37 -6.00
C ARG A 35 16.42 6.32 -5.07
N PRO A 36 17.11 7.29 -4.44
CA PRO A 36 16.42 8.31 -3.66
C PRO A 36 15.37 9.01 -4.54
N GLY A 37 14.19 9.26 -3.97
CA GLY A 37 13.04 9.82 -4.68
C GLY A 37 12.13 8.79 -5.35
N THR A 38 12.60 7.58 -5.68
CA THR A 38 11.72 6.55 -6.28
C THR A 38 10.63 6.09 -5.31
N GLY A 39 10.97 5.90 -4.03
CA GLY A 39 9.99 5.58 -2.98
C GLY A 39 8.96 6.70 -2.79
N ALA A 40 9.44 7.94 -2.65
CA ALA A 40 8.59 9.12 -2.49
C ALA A 40 7.60 9.30 -3.66
N LEU A 41 8.05 9.12 -4.91
CA LEU A 41 7.17 9.19 -6.07
C LEU A 41 6.13 8.06 -6.10
N CYS A 42 6.46 6.87 -5.58
CA CYS A 42 5.50 5.78 -5.44
C CYS A 42 4.45 6.10 -4.38
N GLU A 43 4.85 6.65 -3.22
CA GLU A 43 3.94 7.05 -2.14
C GLU A 43 2.98 8.17 -2.58
N ILE A 44 3.50 9.20 -3.26
CA ILE A 44 2.67 10.29 -3.82
C ILE A 44 1.60 9.72 -4.76
N ARG A 45 1.97 8.83 -5.68
CA ARG A 45 1.01 8.21 -6.60
C ARG A 45 0.01 7.30 -5.88
N HIS A 46 0.44 6.60 -4.83
CA HIS A 46 -0.43 5.71 -4.07
C HIS A 46 -1.53 6.49 -3.35
N TYR A 47 -1.16 7.52 -2.59
CA TYR A 47 -2.10 8.35 -1.81
C TYR A 47 -2.93 9.33 -2.65
N GLN A 48 -2.51 9.62 -3.88
CA GLN A 48 -3.35 10.36 -4.82
C GLN A 48 -4.38 9.46 -5.52
N LYS A 49 -4.12 8.16 -5.58
CA LYS A 49 -5.01 7.17 -6.21
C LYS A 49 -6.05 6.62 -5.22
N SER A 50 -5.65 6.39 -3.97
CA SER A 50 -6.55 5.99 -2.89
C SER A 50 -6.89 7.20 -2.01
N THR A 51 -8.07 7.18 -1.37
CA THR A 51 -8.45 8.17 -0.36
C THR A 51 -8.32 7.59 1.05
N GLU A 52 -7.29 6.76 1.27
CA GLU A 52 -7.04 6.15 2.57
C GLU A 52 -6.48 7.20 3.53
N LEU A 53 -7.01 7.20 4.76
CA LEU A 53 -6.57 8.16 5.77
C LEU A 53 -5.13 7.81 6.19
N LEU A 54 -4.24 8.81 6.08
CA LEU A 54 -2.83 8.69 6.45
C LEU A 54 -2.60 8.53 7.96
N ILE A 55 -3.66 8.74 8.75
CA ILE A 55 -3.67 8.69 10.19
C ILE A 55 -4.88 7.85 10.61
N CYS A 56 -4.77 7.13 11.73
CA CYS A 56 -5.86 6.30 12.27
C CYS A 56 -7.20 7.06 12.29
N LYS A 57 -8.30 6.34 12.05
CA LYS A 57 -9.64 6.95 11.97
C LYS A 57 -10.10 7.59 13.29
N LEU A 58 -9.72 7.01 14.42
CA LEU A 58 -10.21 7.38 15.75
C LEU A 58 -10.00 8.86 16.12
N PRO A 59 -8.83 9.49 15.93
CA PRO A 59 -8.64 10.93 16.20
C PRO A 59 -9.48 11.86 15.31
N PHE A 60 -10.02 11.38 14.18
CA PHE A 60 -10.92 12.16 13.31
C PHE A 60 -12.36 11.68 13.39
N GLN A 61 -12.63 10.66 14.21
CA GLN A 61 -13.99 10.26 14.52
C GLN A 61 -14.56 11.38 15.36
N ARG A 62 -15.53 12.09 14.78
CA ARG A 62 -16.26 13.12 15.53
C ARG A 62 -16.86 12.44 16.75
N PRO A 63 -16.60 12.93 17.97
CA PRO A 63 -17.43 12.54 19.10
C PRO A 63 -18.82 13.08 18.76
N GLU A 64 -19.73 12.20 18.33
CA GLU A 64 -21.14 12.53 18.19
C GLU A 64 -21.60 12.98 19.58
N ALA A 65 -21.79 14.28 19.76
CA ALA A 65 -22.47 14.78 20.94
C ALA A 65 -23.84 14.10 20.96
N PRO A 66 -24.27 13.53 22.10
CA PRO A 66 -25.57 12.89 22.16
C PRO A 66 -26.60 13.88 21.65
N ASP A 67 -27.47 13.42 20.75
CA ASP A 67 -28.51 14.23 20.12
C ASP A 67 -29.18 15.09 21.20
N PRO A 68 -29.58 16.33 20.90
CA PRO A 68 -30.07 17.29 21.91
C PRO A 68 -31.18 16.70 22.81
N ILE A 69 -31.96 15.75 22.30
CA ILE A 69 -32.98 14.99 23.03
C ILE A 69 -32.35 14.07 24.09
N THR A 70 -31.34 13.28 23.72
CA THR A 70 -30.61 12.36 24.60
C THR A 70 -29.82 13.13 25.66
N GLY A 71 -29.22 14.26 25.28
CA GLY A 71 -28.53 15.17 26.21
C GLY A 71 -29.47 15.77 27.26
N PHE A 72 -30.68 16.20 26.86
CA PHE A 72 -31.69 16.75 27.76
C PHE A 72 -32.23 15.69 28.73
N LEU A 73 -32.54 14.48 28.24
CA LEU A 73 -33.01 13.38 29.07
C LEU A 73 -31.96 12.94 30.12
N MET A 74 -30.68 12.92 29.74
CA MET A 74 -29.57 12.63 30.67
C MET A 74 -29.32 13.73 31.69
N ALA A 75 -29.64 14.99 31.36
CA ALA A 75 -29.56 16.11 32.30
C ALA A 75 -30.74 16.14 33.28
N SER A 76 -31.93 15.70 32.86
CA SER A 76 -33.12 15.67 33.72
C SER A 76 -33.10 14.55 34.77
N THR A 77 -32.30 13.50 34.56
CA THR A 77 -32.13 12.40 35.55
C THR A 77 -31.13 12.73 36.66
N ARG A 78 -30.33 13.81 36.54
CA ARG A 78 -29.41 14.28 37.59
C ARG A 78 -30.09 15.20 38.63
N LYS A 79 -31.30 14.85 39.05
CA LYS A 79 -31.94 15.53 40.19
C LYS A 79 -32.64 14.50 41.07
N GLY A 80 -31.83 13.82 41.88
CA GLY A 80 -32.31 12.77 42.78
C GLY A 80 -31.22 12.23 43.71
N GLY A 81 -30.32 13.08 44.20
CA GLY A 81 -29.39 12.75 45.29
C GLY A 81 -29.79 13.57 46.51
N LYS A 82 -30.36 12.90 47.51
CA LYS A 82 -30.79 13.42 48.81
C LYS A 82 -29.62 14.02 49.60
N THR A 83 -30.00 14.96 50.48
CA THR A 83 -29.39 15.26 51.78
C THR A 83 -28.69 14.09 52.45
#